data_AF-A0A4V1Y5K4-F1
#
_entry.id   AF-A0A4V1Y5K4-F1
#
_cell.length_a   1.000
_cell.length_b   1.000
_cell.length_c   1.000
_cell.angle_alpha   90.00
_cell.angle_beta   90.00
_cell.angle_gamma   90.00
#
_symmetry.space_group_name_H-M   'P 1'
#
loop_
_entity.id
_entity.type
_entity.pdbx_description
1 polymer ?
#
loop_
_entity_poly.entity_id
_entity_poly.type
_entity_poly.pdbx_seq_one_letter_code
_entity_poly.pdbx_strand_id
1 'polypeptide(L)'
;MQKLPYPPAPEPGWYADDEAAGQILGAIDDFQTDHSQTRAAAPEPLQTAGTHAVELDDDSFIPQGADLEYTAAADAQGSEEWDGTVLSTAFMKQPHANYRMINEITGQTILVDMGVLMGRRPSQDIPAGAKSVRLIDPTRTVSRNHAAISFDEDGSMWLEDFGSLNGTAIYAGDTETPVLKGAPVQLHAPARIRIGDQIFDFEQA
;
A
#
# COMPACT_ATOMS: atom_id res chain seq x y z
N MET A 1 -8.06 38.43 8.80
CA MET A 1 -8.13 36.97 8.66
C MET A 1 -9.47 36.62 8.02
N GLN A 2 -9.50 36.42 6.71
CA GLN A 2 -10.72 36.05 5.99
C GLN A 2 -10.88 34.53 6.07
N LYS A 3 -11.90 34.05 6.77
CA LYS A 3 -12.29 32.63 6.75
C LYS A 3 -13.09 32.41 5.46
N LEU A 4 -12.56 31.60 4.54
CA LEU A 4 -13.38 31.12 3.42
C LEU A 4 -14.55 30.30 4.00
N PRO A 5 -15.80 30.56 3.57
CA PRO A 5 -16.93 29.77 4.04
C PRO A 5 -16.87 28.35 3.46
N TYR A 6 -17.34 27.38 4.24
CA TYR A 6 -17.52 25.99 3.81
C TYR A 6 -18.46 25.92 2.61
N PRO A 7 -18.20 25.07 1.60
CA PRO A 7 -19.16 24.85 0.54
C PRO A 7 -20.46 24.25 1.11
N PRO A 8 -21.63 24.60 0.54
CA PRO A 8 -22.91 24.04 0.99
C PRO A 8 -22.95 22.53 0.73
N ALA A 9 -23.65 21.80 1.61
CA ALA A 9 -23.86 20.37 1.44
C ALA A 9 -24.61 20.09 0.12
N PRO A 10 -24.25 19.02 -0.61
CA PRO A 10 -24.95 18.65 -1.84
C PRO A 10 -26.42 18.33 -1.56
N GLU A 11 -27.31 18.76 -2.46
CA GLU A 11 -28.74 18.59 -2.31
C GLU A 11 -29.17 17.10 -2.39
N PRO A 12 -30.14 16.65 -1.57
CA PRO A 12 -30.72 15.31 -1.67
C PRO A 12 -31.54 15.21 -2.96
N GLY A 13 -31.00 14.52 -3.97
CA GLY A 13 -31.67 14.38 -5.27
C GLY A 13 -30.78 13.86 -6.41
N TRP A 14 -29.48 13.66 -6.19
CA TRP A 14 -28.53 13.17 -7.20
C TRP A 14 -28.66 11.68 -7.56
N TYR A 15 -29.56 10.94 -6.92
CA TYR A 15 -29.89 9.56 -7.26
C TYR A 15 -31.37 9.43 -7.64
N ALA A 16 -31.82 10.28 -8.55
CA ALA A 16 -33.14 10.16 -9.17
C ALA A 16 -33.00 9.67 -10.61
N ASP A 17 -32.36 8.52 -10.82
CA ASP A 17 -32.56 7.69 -12.01
C ASP A 17 -31.93 6.30 -11.81
N ASP A 18 -32.68 5.41 -11.20
CA ASP A 18 -32.76 4.00 -11.64
C ASP A 18 -34.06 3.39 -11.11
N GLU A 19 -35.19 3.76 -11.72
CA GLU A 19 -36.42 2.99 -11.58
C GLU A 19 -36.36 1.77 -12.51
N ALA A 20 -35.97 0.61 -11.95
CA ALA A 20 -36.38 -0.68 -12.48
C ALA A 20 -36.62 -1.66 -11.33
N ALA A 21 -37.91 -1.82 -11.01
CA ALA A 21 -38.59 -3.04 -10.56
C ALA A 21 -37.79 -3.96 -9.61
N GLY A 22 -38.15 -4.09 -8.34
CA GLY A 22 -39.49 -4.47 -7.93
C GLY A 22 -39.40 -5.75 -7.09
N GLN A 23 -39.47 -5.55 -5.77
CA GLN A 23 -40.08 -6.42 -4.76
C GLN A 23 -39.84 -7.94 -4.84
N ILE A 24 -39.00 -8.48 -3.97
CA ILE A 24 -39.16 -9.86 -3.47
C ILE A 24 -39.12 -9.83 -1.94
N LEU A 25 -40.30 -9.88 -1.34
CA LEU A 25 -40.53 -10.26 0.05
C LEU A 25 -41.25 -11.61 0.06
N GLY A 26 -40.79 -12.53 0.91
CA GLY A 26 -41.67 -13.45 1.63
C GLY A 26 -41.79 -14.89 1.09
N ALA A 27 -41.01 -15.77 1.72
CA ALA A 27 -41.32 -17.12 2.21
C ALA A 27 -42.61 -17.85 1.73
N ILE A 28 -42.44 -19.09 1.26
CA ILE A 28 -43.15 -20.36 1.56
C ILE A 28 -42.58 -21.42 0.59
N ASP A 29 -42.55 -22.73 0.80
CA ASP A 29 -42.59 -23.67 1.92
C ASP A 29 -42.02 -24.97 1.32
N ASP A 30 -41.55 -25.84 2.19
CA ASP A 30 -40.96 -27.15 1.94
C ASP A 30 -41.87 -28.09 1.12
N PHE A 31 -41.32 -28.80 0.13
CA PHE A 31 -41.73 -30.20 -0.09
C PHE A 31 -40.67 -31.01 -0.85
N GLN A 32 -40.01 -31.90 -0.12
CA GLN A 32 -39.30 -33.06 -0.63
C GLN A 32 -40.26 -34.08 -1.28
N THR A 33 -39.82 -34.75 -2.33
CA THR A 33 -40.01 -36.19 -2.67
C THR A 33 -39.60 -36.36 -4.14
N ASP A 34 -38.42 -36.88 -4.51
CA ASP A 34 -37.85 -38.22 -4.39
C ASP A 34 -38.23 -39.21 -5.53
N HIS A 35 -37.17 -39.93 -5.95
CA HIS A 35 -37.09 -41.18 -6.69
C HIS A 35 -37.17 -41.23 -8.25
N SER A 36 -35.95 -41.34 -8.80
CA SER A 36 -35.45 -42.52 -9.56
C SER A 36 -35.64 -42.56 -11.08
N GLN A 37 -34.51 -42.60 -11.80
CA GLN A 37 -34.25 -43.68 -12.74
C GLN A 37 -32.76 -43.85 -13.07
N THR A 38 -32.31 -45.09 -12.90
CA THR A 38 -30.98 -45.63 -13.10
C THR A 38 -30.76 -45.99 -14.58
N ARG A 39 -29.57 -45.72 -15.15
CA ARG A 39 -28.81 -46.75 -15.89
C ARG A 39 -27.35 -46.35 -16.15
N ALA A 40 -26.46 -47.32 -15.94
CA ALA A 40 -25.01 -47.25 -15.94
C ALA A 40 -24.35 -47.33 -17.32
N ALA A 41 -23.12 -46.77 -17.42
CA ALA A 41 -22.02 -47.26 -18.26
C ALA A 41 -20.65 -46.84 -17.66
N ALA A 42 -19.63 -47.66 -17.94
CA ALA A 42 -18.36 -47.87 -17.24
C ALA A 42 -17.27 -46.76 -17.42
N PRO A 43 -16.09 -46.85 -16.76
CA PRO A 43 -15.22 -45.72 -16.39
C PRO A 43 -14.15 -45.39 -17.43
N GLU A 44 -13.86 -44.09 -17.61
CA GLU A 44 -12.71 -43.62 -18.38
C GLU A 44 -11.58 -43.15 -17.43
N PRO A 45 -10.30 -43.34 -17.81
CA PRO A 45 -9.19 -43.46 -16.87
C PRO A 45 -8.67 -42.11 -16.34
N LEU A 46 -8.11 -42.19 -15.13
CA LEU A 46 -7.25 -41.20 -14.48
C LEU A 46 -6.38 -40.44 -15.47
N GLN A 47 -6.60 -39.13 -15.56
CA GLN A 47 -5.63 -38.21 -16.14
C GLN A 47 -5.07 -37.31 -15.04
N THR A 48 -3.77 -37.42 -14.94
CA THR A 48 -2.89 -37.00 -13.86
C THR A 48 -2.79 -35.48 -13.77
N ALA A 49 -2.73 -35.01 -12.52
CA ALA A 49 -1.95 -33.85 -12.08
C ALA A 49 -2.18 -32.52 -12.82
N GLY A 50 -3.12 -31.74 -12.28
CA GLY A 50 -2.89 -30.31 -12.08
C GLY A 50 -2.95 -30.05 -10.59
N THR A 51 -1.84 -30.19 -9.88
CA THR A 51 -1.70 -29.58 -8.56
C THR A 51 -1.79 -28.07 -8.79
N HIS A 52 -3.01 -27.51 -8.72
CA HIS A 52 -3.16 -26.13 -8.31
C HIS A 52 -2.74 -26.10 -6.84
N ALA A 53 -1.42 -26.04 -6.63
CA ALA A 53 -0.90 -25.47 -5.41
C ALA A 53 -1.46 -24.05 -5.40
N VAL A 54 -2.50 -23.84 -4.60
CA VAL A 54 -2.73 -22.53 -4.02
C VAL A 54 -1.46 -22.24 -3.24
N GLU A 55 -0.54 -21.50 -3.85
CA GLU A 55 0.53 -20.86 -3.12
C GLU A 55 -0.20 -19.89 -2.19
N LEU A 56 -0.43 -20.35 -0.96
CA LEU A 56 -0.78 -19.44 0.11
C LEU A 56 0.48 -18.60 0.29
N ASP A 57 0.51 -17.42 -0.36
CA ASP A 57 1.51 -16.39 -0.15
C ASP A 57 1.49 -16.01 1.33
N ASP A 58 2.17 -16.79 2.17
CA ASP A 58 2.31 -16.50 3.59
C ASP A 58 3.32 -15.36 3.73
N ASP A 59 2.87 -14.15 3.41
CA ASP A 59 3.65 -12.91 3.44
C ASP A 59 4.15 -12.55 4.86
N SER A 60 3.78 -13.32 5.89
CA SER A 60 4.32 -13.18 7.25
C SER A 60 5.70 -13.80 7.42
N PHE A 61 6.09 -14.71 6.53
CA PHE A 61 7.41 -15.32 6.56
C PHE A 61 8.33 -14.64 5.56
N ILE A 62 9.12 -13.67 6.04
CA ILE A 62 10.33 -13.24 5.35
C ILE A 62 11.42 -14.27 5.69
N PRO A 63 11.88 -15.11 4.74
CA PRO A 63 12.97 -16.02 5.04
C PRO A 63 14.22 -15.24 5.45
N GLN A 64 14.96 -15.76 6.44
CA GLN A 64 16.25 -15.17 6.83
C GLN A 64 17.16 -15.07 5.60
N GLY A 65 17.49 -13.85 5.19
CA GLY A 65 18.30 -13.56 4.01
C GLY A 65 17.54 -13.15 2.75
N ALA A 66 16.21 -12.97 2.80
CA ALA A 66 15.49 -12.29 1.72
C ALA A 66 15.98 -10.84 1.56
N ASP A 67 16.10 -10.40 0.32
CA ASP A 67 16.36 -9.02 -0.06
C ASP A 67 15.15 -8.16 0.32
N LEU A 68 15.32 -7.39 1.41
CA LEU A 68 14.32 -6.41 1.84
C LEU A 68 14.42 -5.10 1.05
N GLU A 69 15.45 -4.93 0.23
CA GLU A 69 15.72 -3.70 -0.50
C GLU A 69 16.07 -4.02 -1.95
N TYR A 70 15.50 -3.24 -2.87
CA TYR A 70 15.82 -3.25 -4.29
C TYR A 70 16.13 -1.81 -4.72
N THR A 71 17.28 -1.59 -5.35
CA THR A 71 17.65 -0.29 -5.90
C THR A 71 17.46 -0.31 -7.42
N ALA A 72 16.82 0.73 -7.97
CA ALA A 72 16.61 0.82 -9.41
C ALA A 72 17.92 0.89 -10.20
N ALA A 73 17.88 0.35 -11.43
CA ALA A 73 18.97 0.50 -12.38
C ALA A 73 19.15 1.98 -12.79
N ALA A 74 20.36 2.36 -13.20
CA ALA A 74 20.70 3.75 -13.53
C ALA A 74 19.91 4.32 -14.73
N ASP A 75 19.39 3.45 -15.59
CA ASP A 75 18.58 3.77 -16.76
C ASP A 75 17.09 3.45 -16.56
N ALA A 76 16.64 3.12 -15.34
CA ALA A 76 15.24 2.85 -15.05
C ALA A 76 14.38 4.12 -15.13
N GLN A 77 13.29 4.07 -15.91
CA GLN A 77 12.31 5.16 -15.99
C GLN A 77 11.20 5.03 -14.94
N GLY A 78 10.90 3.81 -14.49
CA GLY A 78 9.66 3.52 -13.77
C GLY A 78 8.44 3.55 -14.70
N SER A 79 7.28 3.16 -14.17
CA SER A 79 5.98 3.25 -14.85
C SER A 79 5.39 4.67 -14.82
N GLU A 80 4.39 4.92 -15.67
CA GLU A 80 3.63 6.19 -15.74
C GLU A 80 2.89 6.51 -14.41
N GLU A 81 2.80 5.55 -13.49
CA GLU A 81 2.16 5.75 -12.18
C GLU A 81 2.95 6.70 -11.26
N TRP A 82 4.24 6.93 -11.54
CA TRP A 82 5.12 7.77 -10.72
C TRP A 82 5.09 9.25 -11.08
N ASP A 83 4.69 9.62 -12.30
CA ASP A 83 4.78 10.99 -12.84
C ASP A 83 3.98 12.02 -12.02
N GLY A 84 3.02 11.58 -11.20
CA GLY A 84 2.23 12.41 -10.29
C GLY A 84 2.59 12.27 -8.81
N THR A 85 3.71 11.64 -8.47
CA THR A 85 4.08 11.29 -7.09
C THR A 85 5.43 11.91 -6.71
N VAL A 86 5.74 11.87 -5.42
CA VAL A 86 7.06 12.26 -4.89
C VAL A 86 8.23 11.48 -5.51
N LEU A 87 7.96 10.32 -6.12
CA LEU A 87 8.96 9.49 -6.81
C LEU A 87 9.09 9.83 -8.31
N SER A 88 8.48 10.89 -8.81
CA SER A 88 8.75 11.33 -10.18
C SER A 88 10.22 11.77 -10.32
N THR A 89 10.84 11.44 -11.46
CA THR A 89 12.26 11.77 -11.74
C THR A 89 12.55 13.28 -11.67
N ALA A 90 11.54 14.13 -11.85
CA ALA A 90 11.65 15.58 -11.74
C ALA A 90 11.80 16.06 -10.28
N PHE A 91 11.37 15.27 -9.31
CA PHE A 91 11.32 15.63 -7.89
C PHE A 91 12.37 14.91 -7.05
N MET A 92 13.21 14.04 -7.64
CA MET A 92 14.20 13.27 -6.89
C MET A 92 15.62 13.76 -7.13
N LYS A 93 16.25 14.31 -6.09
CA LYS A 93 17.70 14.59 -6.05
C LYS A 93 18.40 13.83 -4.93
N GLN A 94 19.73 13.77 -5.02
CA GLN A 94 20.54 13.15 -3.98
C GLN A 94 20.41 13.95 -2.67
N PRO A 95 20.19 13.27 -1.53
CA PRO A 95 20.03 13.97 -0.27
C PRO A 95 21.35 14.57 0.21
N HIS A 96 21.25 15.67 0.95
CA HIS A 96 22.41 16.33 1.56
C HIS A 96 22.92 15.61 2.83
N ALA A 97 22.12 14.71 3.38
CA ALA A 97 22.45 13.88 4.53
C ALA A 97 21.75 12.52 4.44
N ASN A 98 22.33 11.52 5.10
CA ASN A 98 21.69 10.22 5.25
C ASN A 98 20.82 10.22 6.49
N TYR A 99 19.69 9.52 6.40
CA TYR A 99 18.77 9.32 7.52
C TYR A 99 18.54 7.83 7.73
N ARG A 100 17.98 7.46 8.88
CA ARG A 100 17.54 6.09 9.14
C ARG A 100 16.14 6.05 9.74
N MET A 101 15.42 5.01 9.35
CA MET A 101 14.15 4.60 9.97
C MET A 101 14.41 3.32 10.75
N ILE A 102 14.05 3.32 12.03
CA ILE A 102 14.27 2.18 12.94
C ILE A 102 12.91 1.75 13.49
N ASN A 103 12.53 0.50 13.26
CA ASN A 103 11.38 -0.10 13.92
C ASN A 103 11.87 -0.94 15.09
N GLU A 104 11.64 -0.47 16.31
CA GLU A 104 12.10 -1.15 17.53
C GLU A 104 11.41 -2.51 17.76
N ILE A 105 10.18 -2.69 17.26
CA ILE A 105 9.39 -3.91 17.45
C ILE A 105 9.89 -5.04 16.55
N THR A 106 10.15 -4.73 15.27
CA THR A 106 10.63 -5.72 14.30
C THR A 106 12.16 -5.79 14.23
N GLY A 107 12.86 -4.79 14.78
CA GLY A 107 14.31 -4.62 14.66
C GLY A 107 14.77 -4.17 13.26
N GLN A 108 13.84 -3.85 12.35
CA GLN A 108 14.18 -3.43 10.99
C GLN A 108 14.80 -2.03 11.01
N THR A 109 15.95 -1.88 10.36
CA THR A 109 16.57 -0.57 10.10
C THR A 109 16.64 -0.33 8.60
N ILE A 110 16.23 0.85 8.16
CA ILE A 110 16.19 1.26 6.76
C ILE A 110 17.03 2.52 6.60
N LEU A 111 18.01 2.49 5.70
CA LEU A 111 18.77 3.67 5.33
C LEU A 111 17.96 4.50 4.32
N VAL A 112 17.86 5.80 4.55
CA VAL A 112 17.19 6.76 3.66
C VAL A 112 18.25 7.72 3.13
N ASP A 113 18.88 7.29 2.03
CA ASP A 113 19.99 7.94 1.32
C ASP A 113 19.64 8.31 -0.12
N MET A 114 18.41 8.02 -0.54
CA MET A 114 17.80 8.37 -1.83
C MET A 114 16.28 8.24 -1.72
N GLY A 115 15.53 8.42 -2.82
CA GLY A 115 14.08 8.17 -2.79
C GLY A 115 13.77 6.74 -2.35
N VAL A 116 12.81 6.55 -1.44
CA VAL A 116 12.47 5.22 -0.90
C VAL A 116 10.97 4.96 -1.03
N LEU A 117 10.59 3.98 -1.85
CA LEU A 117 9.24 3.39 -1.85
C LEU A 117 9.15 2.32 -0.77
N MET A 118 8.13 2.36 0.06
CA MET A 118 7.96 1.42 1.17
C MET A 118 6.62 0.70 1.10
N GLY A 119 6.62 -0.58 1.46
CA GLY A 119 5.40 -1.35 1.68
C GLY A 119 5.67 -2.81 1.96
N ARG A 120 4.64 -3.65 2.11
CA ARG A 120 4.83 -5.08 2.42
C ARG A 120 5.36 -5.88 1.24
N ARG A 121 5.20 -5.35 0.02
CA ARG A 121 5.62 -5.96 -1.25
C ARG A 121 5.68 -4.86 -2.31
N PRO A 122 6.62 -3.90 -2.17
CA PRO A 122 6.66 -2.72 -3.00
C PRO A 122 7.04 -3.09 -4.44
N SER A 123 6.61 -2.26 -5.38
CA SER A 123 7.01 -2.38 -6.78
C SER A 123 8.52 -2.25 -6.93
N GLN A 124 9.11 -3.03 -7.84
CA GLN A 124 10.49 -2.86 -8.31
C GLN A 124 10.55 -2.00 -9.57
N ASP A 125 9.41 -1.73 -10.21
CA ASP A 125 9.32 -0.81 -11.33
C ASP A 125 9.29 0.62 -10.80
N ILE A 126 10.44 1.11 -10.35
CA ILE A 126 10.64 2.46 -9.79
C ILE A 126 11.72 3.20 -10.60
N PRO A 127 11.67 4.53 -10.66
CA PRO A 127 12.65 5.30 -11.43
C PRO A 127 14.06 5.24 -10.83
N ALA A 128 15.06 5.50 -11.69
CA ALA A 128 16.45 5.64 -11.29
C ALA A 128 16.61 6.70 -10.19
N GLY A 129 17.47 6.41 -9.21
CA GLY A 129 17.64 7.28 -8.05
C GLY A 129 16.65 7.02 -6.90
N ALA A 130 15.80 6.00 -7.03
CA ALA A 130 15.03 5.44 -5.92
C ALA A 130 15.38 3.98 -5.62
N LYS A 131 14.97 3.56 -4.43
CA LYS A 131 14.95 2.17 -4.01
C LYS A 131 13.59 1.82 -3.41
N SER A 132 13.22 0.55 -3.49
CA SER A 132 12.03 0.01 -2.85
C SER A 132 12.43 -0.86 -1.66
N VAL A 133 11.78 -0.67 -0.52
CA VAL A 133 12.06 -1.37 0.72
C VAL A 133 10.81 -2.11 1.20
N ARG A 134 10.95 -3.43 1.33
CA ARG A 134 9.94 -4.30 1.92
C ARG A 134 9.93 -4.12 3.43
N LEU A 135 8.81 -3.65 3.98
CA LEU A 135 8.62 -3.52 5.42
C LEU A 135 8.26 -4.87 6.04
N ILE A 136 8.89 -5.18 7.17
CA ILE A 136 8.49 -6.30 8.02
C ILE A 136 7.20 -5.90 8.72
N ASP A 137 6.11 -6.57 8.39
CA ASP A 137 4.76 -6.24 8.89
C ASP A 137 4.03 -7.50 9.37
N PRO A 138 4.30 -7.95 10.61
CA PRO A 138 3.65 -9.13 11.19
C PRO A 138 2.12 -8.97 11.32
N THR A 139 1.65 -7.72 11.41
CA THR A 139 0.23 -7.36 11.56
C THR A 139 -0.53 -7.31 10.24
N ARG A 140 0.16 -7.39 9.09
CA ARG A 140 -0.44 -7.35 7.75
C ARG A 140 -1.29 -6.10 7.47
N THR A 141 -0.93 -4.97 8.04
CA THR A 141 -1.62 -3.68 7.86
C THR A 141 -0.92 -2.77 6.85
N VAL A 142 0.26 -3.14 6.36
CA VAL A 142 0.99 -2.41 5.35
C VAL A 142 0.53 -2.83 3.94
N SER A 143 0.10 -1.87 3.12
CA SER A 143 -0.18 -2.05 1.69
C SER A 143 1.05 -2.47 0.87
N ARG A 144 0.85 -2.99 -0.35
CA ARG A 144 1.93 -3.40 -1.26
C ARG A 144 2.90 -2.24 -1.55
N ASN A 145 2.36 -1.17 -2.14
CA ASN A 145 2.95 0.16 -2.17
C ASN A 145 2.20 0.97 -1.11
N HIS A 146 2.88 1.45 -0.07
CA HIS A 146 2.23 2.08 1.07
C HIS A 146 2.55 3.57 1.17
N ALA A 147 3.83 3.90 1.23
CA ALA A 147 4.29 5.27 1.37
C ALA A 147 5.62 5.43 0.64
N ALA A 148 5.99 6.66 0.29
CA ALA A 148 7.32 6.93 -0.22
C ALA A 148 7.92 8.20 0.40
N ILE A 149 9.24 8.17 0.54
CA ILE A 149 10.06 9.34 0.87
C ILE A 149 10.78 9.80 -0.38
N SER A 150 10.80 11.11 -0.62
CA SER A 150 11.64 11.74 -1.65
C SER A 150 12.35 12.99 -1.14
N PHE A 151 13.23 13.53 -1.97
CA PHE A 151 14.03 14.71 -1.69
C PHE A 151 13.88 15.72 -2.82
N ASP A 152 13.40 16.92 -2.50
CA ASP A 152 13.24 18.00 -3.49
C ASP A 152 14.58 18.65 -3.90
N GLU A 153 14.50 19.69 -4.73
CA GLU A 153 15.69 20.39 -5.24
C GLU A 153 16.53 21.08 -4.15
N ASP A 154 15.90 21.46 -3.05
CA ASP A 154 16.55 22.10 -1.90
C ASP A 154 17.04 21.04 -0.87
N GLY A 155 16.85 19.76 -1.18
CA GLY A 155 17.17 18.62 -0.33
C GLY A 155 16.23 18.45 0.87
N SER A 156 15.06 19.09 0.85
CA SER A 156 14.01 18.84 1.84
C SER A 156 13.35 17.51 1.59
N MET A 157 13.02 16.80 2.67
CA MET A 157 12.37 15.51 2.61
C MET A 157 10.85 15.64 2.59
N TRP A 158 10.22 14.80 1.80
CA TRP A 158 8.77 14.72 1.67
C TRP A 158 8.31 13.29 1.83
N LEU A 159 7.27 13.08 2.64
CA LEU A 159 6.59 11.80 2.81
C LEU A 159 5.22 11.87 2.13
N GLU A 160 4.91 10.86 1.32
CA GLU A 160 3.62 10.72 0.65
C GLU A 160 3.01 9.33 0.92
N ASP A 161 1.70 9.27 1.10
CA ASP A 161 0.94 8.02 1.18
C ASP A 161 0.47 7.59 -0.21
N PHE A 162 0.51 6.29 -0.51
CA PHE A 162 0.17 5.73 -1.83
C PHE A 162 -1.26 5.18 -1.91
N GLY A 163 -2.18 5.74 -1.13
CA GLY A 163 -3.56 5.25 -1.02
C GLY A 163 -3.62 3.99 -0.17
N SER A 164 -2.87 3.98 0.93
CA SER A 164 -2.82 2.84 1.83
C SER A 164 -4.16 2.62 2.54
N LEU A 165 -4.47 1.37 2.91
CA LEU A 165 -5.73 1.06 3.58
C LEU A 165 -5.75 1.53 5.04
N ASN A 166 -4.61 1.43 5.72
CA ASN A 166 -4.48 1.73 7.16
C ASN A 166 -3.79 3.08 7.44
N GLY A 167 -3.44 3.81 6.39
CA GLY A 167 -2.93 5.18 6.44
C GLY A 167 -1.46 5.30 6.86
N THR A 168 -0.93 6.50 6.61
CA THR A 168 0.40 6.96 6.99
C THR A 168 0.30 8.21 7.86
N ALA A 169 1.15 8.35 8.87
CA ALA A 169 1.17 9.55 9.73
C ALA A 169 2.59 9.88 10.22
N ILE A 170 2.83 11.17 10.48
CA ILE A 170 4.05 11.68 11.12
C ILE A 170 3.71 12.15 12.53
N TYR A 171 4.51 11.74 13.49
CA TYR A 171 4.48 12.21 14.87
C TYR A 171 5.69 13.11 15.12
N ALA A 172 5.44 14.39 15.38
CA ALA A 172 6.43 15.37 15.80
C ALA A 172 6.13 15.78 17.25
N GLY A 173 6.78 15.11 18.20
CA GLY A 173 6.39 15.18 19.61
C GLY A 173 4.98 14.62 19.80
N ASP A 174 4.08 15.41 20.41
CA ASP A 174 2.69 15.02 20.67
C ASP A 174 1.73 15.31 19.49
N THR A 175 2.24 15.85 18.38
CA THR A 175 1.42 16.23 17.22
C THR A 175 1.44 15.12 16.18
N GLU A 176 0.28 14.52 15.91
CA GLU A 176 0.07 13.61 14.78
C GLU A 176 -0.39 14.39 13.55
N THR A 177 0.30 14.20 12.44
CA THR A 177 -0.06 14.75 11.13
C THR A 177 -0.32 13.60 10.16
N PRO A 178 -1.57 13.39 9.69
CA PRO A 178 -1.85 12.38 8.68
C PRO A 178 -1.23 12.77 7.34
N VAL A 179 -0.70 11.79 6.62
CA VAL A 179 -0.16 11.96 5.27
C VAL A 179 -1.11 11.30 4.29
N LEU A 180 -1.49 12.03 3.23
CA LEU A 180 -2.51 11.60 2.28
C LEU A 180 -1.92 11.50 0.86
N LYS A 181 -2.53 10.66 0.04
CA LYS A 181 -2.19 10.54 -1.38
C LYS A 181 -2.40 11.85 -2.12
N GLY A 182 -1.40 12.27 -2.90
CA GLY A 182 -1.41 13.53 -3.64
C GLY A 182 -1.25 14.79 -2.77
N ALA A 183 -0.97 14.61 -1.47
CA ALA A 183 -0.74 15.70 -0.53
C ALA A 183 0.49 15.38 0.33
N PRO A 184 1.70 15.40 -0.26
CA PRO A 184 2.94 15.10 0.46
C PRO A 184 3.16 16.09 1.62
N VAL A 185 3.69 15.57 2.72
CA VAL A 185 3.98 16.33 3.94
C VAL A 185 5.50 16.39 4.13
N GLN A 186 6.00 17.58 4.45
CA GLN A 186 7.43 17.75 4.70
C GLN A 186 7.85 17.00 5.97
N LEU A 187 8.91 16.20 5.85
CA LEU A 187 9.44 15.36 6.92
C LEU A 187 10.72 15.96 7.50
N HIS A 188 10.80 16.05 8.82
CA HIS A 188 11.97 16.57 9.53
C HIS A 188 12.44 15.55 10.57
N ALA A 189 13.75 15.38 10.70
CA ALA A 189 14.32 14.58 11.78
C ALA A 189 14.59 15.48 13.02
N PRO A 190 14.43 14.97 14.24
CA PRO A 190 13.86 13.67 14.59
C PRO A 190 12.33 13.67 14.49
N ALA A 191 11.77 12.54 14.07
CA ALA A 191 10.32 12.31 14.07
C ALA A 191 10.03 10.83 14.26
N ARG A 192 8.75 10.48 14.36
CA ARG A 192 8.29 9.10 14.27
C ARG A 192 7.27 8.98 13.15
N ILE A 193 7.34 7.91 12.38
CA ILE A 193 6.51 7.68 11.20
C ILE A 193 5.70 6.41 11.43
N ARG A 194 4.38 6.49 11.23
CA ARG A 194 3.49 5.34 11.19
C ARG A 194 3.17 4.99 9.75
N ILE A 195 3.32 3.71 9.42
CA ILE A 195 2.99 3.12 8.13
C ILE A 195 2.14 1.87 8.43
N GLY A 196 0.82 1.97 8.23
CA GLY A 196 -0.11 0.97 8.77
C GLY A 196 -0.04 0.95 10.31
N ASP A 197 0.28 -0.21 10.89
CA ASP A 197 0.53 -0.35 12.33
C ASP A 197 2.03 -0.35 12.67
N GLN A 198 2.90 -0.27 11.67
CA GLN A 198 4.34 -0.22 11.90
C GLN A 198 4.77 1.19 12.28
N ILE A 199 5.57 1.29 13.33
CA ILE A 199 6.09 2.54 13.87
C ILE A 199 7.61 2.56 13.69
N PHE A 200 8.11 3.60 13.05
CA PHE A 200 9.54 3.83 12.83
C PHE A 200 9.96 5.13 13.49
N ASP A 201 11.01 5.09 14.31
CA ASP A 201 11.73 6.29 14.69
C ASP A 201 12.60 6.73 13.51
N PHE A 202 12.56 8.03 13.21
CA PHE A 202 13.23 8.66 12.08
C PHE A 202 14.28 9.65 12.58
N GLU A 203 15.54 9.41 12.24
CA GLU A 203 16.66 10.20 12.71
C GLU A 203 17.73 10.39 11.63
N GLN A 204 18.58 11.41 11.81
CA GLN A 204 19.75 11.60 10.97
C GLN A 204 20.79 10.52 11.28
N ALA A 205 21.39 9.93 10.24
CA ALA A 205 22.26 8.77 10.36
C ALA A 205 23.66 9.10 10.91
#